data_AF-A0AAN8M395-F1
#
_entry.id   AF-A0AAN8M395-F1
#
_cell.length_a   1.000
_cell.length_b   1.000
_cell.length_c   1.000
_cell.angle_alpha   90.00
_cell.angle_beta   90.00
_cell.angle_gamma   90.00
#
_symmetry.space_group_name_H-M   'P 1'
#
loop_
_entity.id
_entity.type
_entity.pdbx_description
1 polymer ?
#
loop_
_entity_poly.entity_id
_entity_poly.type
_entity_poly.pdbx_seq_one_letter_code
_entity_poly.pdbx_strand_id
1 'polypeptide(L)'
;MENQELAGKKYIERYGTSPVWSDYRRNHKGGIPPQKTRKTCIFSSERRQDMWEPLSNLSRHQHHPLSECEAAATVYQSIYRILYDPTRTGVCQKQKKQLNQAIGAARDHGLLPFQVPQVDFSGEDYSNSHDAVGSTPPPPTMTPWYRWYYTIQPDETEVAKVKKTYKAYLK
;
A
#
# COMPACT_ATOMS: atom_id res chain seq x y z
N MET A 1 25.12 13.51 -10.65
CA MET A 1 24.49 14.18 -11.82
C MET A 1 23.23 14.83 -11.32
N GLU A 2 23.14 16.15 -11.50
CA GLU A 2 22.20 17.09 -10.86
C GLU A 2 20.73 16.74 -11.08
N ASN A 3 19.99 16.62 -9.98
CA ASN A 3 18.54 16.56 -9.94
C ASN A 3 18.00 17.79 -9.21
N GLN A 4 17.85 18.89 -9.95
CA GLN A 4 17.12 20.10 -9.56
C GLN A 4 16.13 20.46 -10.68
N GLU A 5 15.16 19.59 -10.95
CA GLU A 5 14.19 19.89 -12.03
C GLU A 5 13.10 20.87 -11.57
N LEU A 6 12.67 20.79 -10.30
CA LEU A 6 11.63 21.67 -9.74
C LEU A 6 12.18 23.05 -9.32
N ALA A 7 13.40 23.08 -8.78
CA ALA A 7 14.15 24.32 -8.53
C ALA A 7 14.86 24.86 -9.80
N GLY A 8 14.70 24.18 -10.94
CA GLY A 8 15.31 24.55 -12.20
C GLY A 8 14.67 25.79 -12.81
N LYS A 9 15.49 26.67 -13.42
CA LYS A 9 15.03 27.90 -14.10
C LYS A 9 13.85 27.68 -15.06
N LYS A 10 13.84 26.53 -15.76
CA LYS A 10 12.78 26.16 -16.72
C LYS A 10 11.42 25.91 -16.07
N TYR A 11 11.38 25.36 -14.86
CA TYR A 11 10.13 25.09 -14.16
C TYR A 11 9.49 26.40 -13.68
N ILE A 12 10.32 27.27 -13.09
CA ILE A 12 9.90 28.60 -12.61
C ILE A 12 9.42 29.46 -13.78
N GLU A 13 10.10 29.42 -14.94
CA GLU A 13 9.68 30.16 -16.12
C GLU A 13 8.32 29.67 -16.68
N ARG A 14 8.06 28.36 -16.64
CA ARG A 14 6.83 27.77 -17.20
C ARG A 14 5.62 27.90 -16.28
N TYR A 15 5.77 27.61 -15.00
CA TYR A 15 4.66 27.52 -14.05
C TYR A 15 4.66 28.64 -13.00
N GLY A 16 5.80 29.31 -12.80
CA GLY A 16 5.94 30.37 -11.81
C GLY A 16 5.60 29.88 -10.41
N THR A 17 4.68 30.59 -9.76
CA THR A 17 4.13 30.25 -8.43
C THR A 17 2.84 29.43 -8.50
N SER A 18 2.30 29.21 -9.70
CA SER A 18 1.04 28.50 -9.89
C SER A 18 1.25 26.98 -9.86
N PRO A 19 0.29 26.20 -9.36
CA PRO A 19 0.42 24.76 -9.33
C PRO A 19 0.36 24.17 -10.75
N VAL A 20 1.05 23.06 -11.00
CA VAL A 20 1.23 22.44 -12.34
C VAL A 20 -0.09 22.09 -13.04
N TRP A 21 -1.19 21.95 -12.31
CA TRP A 21 -2.50 21.62 -12.87
C TRP A 21 -3.41 22.85 -13.10
N SER A 22 -2.95 24.08 -12.82
CA SER A 22 -3.80 25.28 -12.96
C SER A 22 -4.13 25.64 -14.40
N ASP A 23 -3.21 25.36 -15.34
CA ASP A 23 -3.35 25.61 -16.78
C ASP A 23 -4.08 24.45 -17.49
N TYR A 24 -4.38 23.38 -16.77
CA TYR A 24 -4.94 22.16 -17.34
C TYR A 24 -6.47 22.16 -17.38
N ARG A 25 -7.06 22.07 -18.59
CA ARG A 25 -8.51 21.95 -18.79
C ARG A 25 -8.88 20.62 -19.46
N ARG A 26 -9.89 19.93 -18.90
CA ARG A 26 -10.43 18.69 -19.45
C ARG A 26 -11.51 18.97 -20.50
N ASN A 27 -11.48 18.20 -21.58
CA ASN A 27 -12.56 18.14 -22.55
C ASN A 27 -13.59 17.11 -22.11
N HIS A 28 -14.84 17.53 -21.91
CA HIS A 28 -15.97 16.66 -21.60
C HIS A 28 -17.26 17.25 -22.17
N LYS A 29 -18.31 16.42 -22.29
CA LYS A 29 -19.63 16.87 -22.74
C LYS A 29 -20.38 17.56 -21.60
N GLY A 30 -21.04 18.68 -21.90
CA GLY A 30 -21.89 19.42 -20.95
C GLY A 30 -21.11 20.22 -19.90
N GLY A 31 -21.83 20.94 -19.04
CA GLY A 31 -21.24 21.80 -18.01
C GLY A 31 -20.66 21.03 -16.81
N ILE A 32 -21.18 19.84 -16.51
CA ILE A 32 -20.76 19.03 -15.37
C ILE A 32 -19.81 17.91 -15.86
N PRO A 33 -18.55 17.85 -15.38
CA PRO A 33 -17.63 16.79 -15.77
C PRO A 33 -18.04 15.42 -15.19
N PRO A 34 -17.63 14.31 -15.83
CA PRO A 34 -17.73 12.99 -15.24
C PRO A 34 -16.95 12.92 -13.93
N GLN A 35 -17.55 12.28 -12.91
CA GLN A 35 -17.00 12.13 -11.55
C GLN A 35 -15.68 11.34 -11.51
N LYS A 36 -15.41 10.52 -12.52
CA LYS A 36 -14.14 9.79 -12.66
C LYS A 36 -13.38 10.29 -13.88
N THR A 37 -12.08 10.55 -13.69
CA THR A 37 -11.16 10.81 -14.81
C THR A 37 -10.80 9.52 -15.54
N ARG A 38 -10.16 9.67 -16.71
CA ARG A 38 -9.66 8.54 -17.51
C ARG A 38 -8.78 7.59 -16.69
N LYS A 39 -8.83 6.29 -17.00
CA LYS A 39 -8.07 5.25 -16.26
C LYS A 39 -6.55 5.49 -16.34
N THR A 40 -6.03 5.67 -17.54
CA THR A 40 -4.62 5.98 -17.81
C THR A 40 -4.51 7.19 -18.72
N CYS A 41 -3.44 7.98 -18.55
CA CYS A 41 -3.15 9.12 -19.40
C CYS A 41 -2.39 8.72 -20.67
N ILE A 42 -1.60 7.65 -20.57
CA ILE A 42 -0.74 7.11 -21.62
C ILE A 42 -1.24 5.70 -21.90
N PHE A 43 -1.54 5.43 -23.16
CA PHE A 43 -1.81 4.09 -23.68
C PHE A 43 -0.53 3.56 -24.34
N SER A 44 -0.29 2.25 -24.30
CA SER A 44 1.00 1.57 -24.58
C SER A 44 1.86 2.21 -25.69
N SER A 45 3.13 2.52 -25.35
CA SER A 45 4.34 2.77 -26.17
C SER A 45 4.31 3.62 -27.46
N GLU A 46 3.18 3.92 -28.08
CA GLU A 46 3.09 4.85 -29.19
C GLU A 46 2.60 6.21 -28.68
N ARG A 47 3.54 7.14 -28.56
CA ARG A 47 3.24 8.57 -28.42
C ARG A 47 2.49 9.01 -29.68
N ARG A 48 1.16 8.98 -29.65
CA ARG A 48 0.38 9.85 -30.54
C ARG A 48 0.74 11.29 -30.18
N GLN A 49 1.49 11.91 -31.08
CA GLN A 49 2.11 13.22 -30.96
C GLN A 49 1.11 14.38 -30.92
N ASP A 50 -0.16 14.12 -31.17
CA ASP A 50 -1.17 15.16 -31.21
C ASP A 50 -2.07 15.06 -29.98
N MET A 51 -1.96 16.10 -29.13
CA MET A 51 -2.86 16.43 -28.02
C MET A 51 -2.62 15.69 -26.70
N TRP A 52 -1.58 16.09 -25.91
CA TRP A 52 -1.68 16.29 -24.45
C TRP A 52 -0.34 16.76 -23.80
N GLU A 53 -0.31 17.95 -23.19
CA GLU A 53 0.61 18.34 -22.09
C GLU A 53 -0.10 18.15 -20.72
N PRO A 54 0.47 18.36 -19.50
CA PRO A 54 1.86 18.66 -19.08
C PRO A 54 2.47 17.64 -18.08
N LEU A 55 1.75 16.59 -17.65
CA LEU A 55 2.18 15.70 -16.54
C LEU A 55 3.00 14.46 -16.96
N SER A 56 3.37 14.32 -18.24
CA SER A 56 4.07 13.13 -18.74
C SER A 56 5.56 13.03 -18.33
N ASN A 57 6.12 14.08 -17.72
CA ASN A 57 7.54 14.10 -17.35
C ASN A 57 7.83 13.65 -15.91
N LEU A 58 6.81 13.51 -15.05
CA LEU A 58 7.00 13.00 -13.68
C LEU A 58 7.40 11.51 -13.61
N SER A 59 7.26 10.77 -14.71
CA SER A 59 7.54 9.33 -14.75
C SER A 59 8.91 8.97 -15.35
N ARG A 60 9.76 9.96 -15.68
CA ARG A 60 11.02 9.70 -16.41
C ARG A 60 12.28 9.71 -15.54
N HIS A 61 12.20 10.09 -14.26
CA HIS A 61 13.38 10.10 -13.40
C HIS A 61 13.26 9.07 -12.28
N GLN A 62 13.95 7.97 -12.54
CA GLN A 62 14.32 6.96 -11.56
C GLN A 62 15.17 7.63 -10.47
N HIS A 63 14.77 7.43 -9.21
CA HIS A 63 15.50 7.80 -7.99
C HIS A 63 15.51 9.30 -7.63
N HIS A 64 14.61 9.74 -6.75
CA HIS A 64 14.92 10.48 -5.51
C HIS A 64 13.61 10.91 -4.81
N PRO A 65 13.40 10.59 -3.51
CA PRO A 65 12.13 10.82 -2.83
C PRO A 65 11.87 12.29 -2.41
N LEU A 66 12.90 13.14 -2.42
CA LEU A 66 12.81 14.54 -1.96
C LEU A 66 12.25 15.50 -3.02
N SER A 67 12.52 15.28 -4.32
CA SER A 67 12.01 16.14 -5.41
C SER A 67 10.54 15.87 -5.75
N GLU A 68 10.02 14.70 -5.40
CA GLU A 68 8.60 14.35 -5.54
C GLU A 68 7.70 15.09 -4.52
N CYS A 69 8.26 15.48 -3.37
CA CYS A 69 7.52 16.12 -2.28
C CYS A 69 7.06 17.55 -2.64
N GLU A 70 7.88 18.34 -3.33
CA GLU A 70 7.52 19.70 -3.74
C GLU A 70 6.55 19.72 -4.93
N ALA A 71 6.66 18.78 -5.88
CA ALA A 71 5.67 18.61 -6.95
C ALA A 71 4.32 18.15 -6.39
N ALA A 72 4.33 17.25 -5.39
CA ALA A 72 3.14 16.83 -4.66
C ALA A 72 2.49 17.99 -3.90
N ALA A 73 3.27 18.95 -3.38
CA ALA A 73 2.76 20.13 -2.67
C ALA A 73 1.82 20.98 -3.55
N THR A 74 2.02 21.01 -4.87
CA THR A 74 1.12 21.76 -5.78
C THR A 74 -0.28 21.14 -5.90
N VAL A 75 -0.41 19.82 -5.71
CA VAL A 75 -1.67 19.05 -5.81
C VAL A 75 -2.34 18.88 -4.44
N TYR A 76 -1.72 19.44 -3.42
CA TYR A 76 -2.09 19.29 -2.02
C TYR A 76 -2.88 20.49 -1.52
N GLN A 77 -3.96 20.25 -0.80
CA GLN A 77 -4.64 21.33 -0.09
C GLN A 77 -3.83 21.65 1.18
N SER A 78 -3.17 22.81 1.23
CA SER A 78 -2.26 23.16 2.35
C SER A 78 -2.95 23.13 3.72
N ILE A 79 -4.24 23.47 3.77
CA ILE A 79 -5.06 23.52 5.00
C ILE A 79 -5.38 22.12 5.53
N TYR A 80 -5.91 21.23 4.68
CA TYR A 80 -6.40 19.92 5.11
C TYR A 80 -5.40 18.80 4.93
N ARG A 81 -4.28 19.07 4.26
CA ARG A 81 -3.24 18.09 4.02
C ARG A 81 -3.77 16.85 3.28
N ILE A 82 -4.69 17.07 2.34
CA ILE A 82 -5.34 16.06 1.49
C ILE A 82 -5.09 16.37 0.02
N LEU A 83 -4.94 15.32 -0.80
CA LEU A 83 -4.83 15.45 -2.25
C LEU A 83 -6.18 15.90 -2.84
N TYR A 84 -6.16 16.91 -3.71
CA TYR A 84 -7.37 17.34 -4.41
C TYR A 84 -7.99 16.21 -5.25
N ASP A 85 -9.32 16.27 -5.39
CA ASP A 85 -10.03 15.32 -6.24
C ASP A 85 -9.57 15.43 -7.71
N PRO A 86 -9.41 14.31 -8.45
CA PRO A 86 -9.05 14.30 -9.86
C PRO A 86 -10.05 15.03 -10.76
N THR A 87 -11.29 15.28 -10.32
CA THR A 87 -12.19 16.19 -11.03
C THR A 87 -11.67 17.64 -11.03
N ARG A 88 -10.96 18.06 -9.98
CA ARG A 88 -10.31 19.38 -9.85
C ARG A 88 -8.93 19.43 -10.50
N THR A 89 -8.09 18.43 -10.28
CA THR A 89 -6.69 18.43 -10.77
C THR A 89 -6.55 17.86 -12.17
N GLY A 90 -7.53 17.07 -12.61
CA GLY A 90 -7.59 16.50 -13.94
C GLY A 90 -6.63 15.32 -14.20
N VAL A 91 -5.93 14.84 -13.18
CA VAL A 91 -5.03 13.67 -13.28
C VAL A 91 -5.79 12.38 -13.62
N CYS A 92 -5.18 11.48 -14.39
CA CYS A 92 -5.74 10.14 -14.61
C CYS A 92 -5.67 9.29 -13.35
N GLN A 93 -6.54 8.28 -13.26
CA GLN A 93 -6.68 7.43 -12.07
C GLN A 93 -5.38 6.68 -11.72
N LYS A 94 -4.64 6.19 -12.73
CA LYS A 94 -3.33 5.54 -12.51
C LYS A 94 -2.32 6.47 -11.84
N GLN A 95 -2.19 7.70 -12.34
CA GLN A 95 -1.27 8.69 -11.77
C GLN A 95 -1.72 9.17 -10.39
N LYS A 96 -3.03 9.36 -10.17
CA LYS A 96 -3.57 9.62 -8.83
C LYS A 96 -3.18 8.53 -7.83
N LYS A 97 -3.32 7.26 -8.23
CA LYS A 97 -2.94 6.12 -7.38
C LYS A 97 -1.45 6.14 -7.04
N GLN A 98 -0.60 6.38 -8.04
CA GLN A 98 0.85 6.49 -7.84
C GLN A 98 1.20 7.66 -6.92
N LEU A 99 0.58 8.82 -7.11
CA LEU A 99 0.80 9.99 -6.26
C LEU A 99 0.37 9.73 -4.81
N ASN A 100 -0.76 9.06 -4.58
CA ASN A 100 -1.19 8.67 -3.24
C ASN A 100 -0.19 7.70 -2.57
N GLN A 101 0.35 6.74 -3.34
CA GLN A 101 1.37 5.82 -2.82
C GLN A 101 2.67 6.55 -2.48
N ALA A 102 3.13 7.45 -3.34
CA ALA A 102 4.32 8.26 -3.11
C ALA A 102 4.16 9.18 -1.89
N ILE A 103 3.01 9.84 -1.74
CA ILE A 103 2.69 10.66 -0.56
C ILE A 103 2.64 9.79 0.71
N GLY A 104 2.06 8.60 0.63
CA GLY A 104 2.05 7.64 1.75
C GLY A 104 3.47 7.27 2.16
N ALA A 105 4.29 6.81 1.21
CA ALA A 105 5.68 6.46 1.47
C ALA A 105 6.49 7.67 2.01
N ALA A 106 6.27 8.87 1.48
CA ALA A 106 6.94 10.08 1.96
C ALA A 106 6.53 10.44 3.40
N ARG A 107 5.29 10.16 3.81
CA ARG A 107 4.88 10.30 5.23
C ARG A 107 5.51 9.23 6.11
N ASP A 108 5.55 7.98 5.65
CA ASP A 108 6.15 6.85 6.37
C ASP A 108 7.65 7.06 6.58
N HIS A 109 8.33 7.67 5.60
CA HIS A 109 9.75 8.05 5.68
C HIS A 109 10.00 9.38 6.41
N GLY A 110 8.96 10.08 6.86
CA GLY A 110 9.10 11.38 7.56
C GLY A 110 9.54 12.55 6.67
N LEU A 111 9.41 12.43 5.35
CA LEU A 111 9.75 13.48 4.37
C LEU A 111 8.64 14.54 4.23
N LEU A 112 7.40 14.17 4.53
CA LEU A 112 6.25 15.06 4.50
C LEU A 112 5.68 15.27 5.90
N PRO A 113 5.56 16.53 6.37
CA PRO A 113 4.95 16.82 7.67
C PRO A 113 3.43 16.58 7.60
N PHE A 114 2.91 15.86 8.59
CA PHE A 114 1.47 15.66 8.76
C PHE A 114 1.12 15.68 10.26
N GLN A 115 -0.19 15.79 10.57
CA GLN A 115 -0.65 15.79 11.96
C GLN A 115 -0.81 14.34 12.44
N VAL A 116 -0.06 13.97 13.48
CA VAL A 116 -0.23 12.70 14.19
C VAL A 116 -0.99 13.00 15.49
N PRO A 117 -2.20 12.47 15.68
CA PRO A 117 -2.89 12.64 16.96
C PRO A 117 -2.12 11.89 18.05
N GLN A 118 -2.01 12.50 19.22
CA GLN A 118 -1.59 11.77 20.42
C GLN A 118 -2.71 10.83 20.83
N VAL A 119 -2.36 9.56 21.09
CA VAL A 119 -3.29 8.53 21.55
C VAL A 119 -2.81 8.07 22.92
N ASP A 120 -3.69 8.12 23.91
CA ASP A 120 -3.40 7.69 25.26
C ASP A 120 -3.87 6.25 25.47
N PHE A 121 -3.06 5.46 26.17
CA PHE A 121 -3.29 4.04 26.46
C PHE A 121 -3.53 3.80 27.96
N SER A 122 -4.17 4.76 28.64
CA SER A 122 -4.30 4.79 30.11
C SER A 122 -5.25 3.73 30.70
N GLY A 123 -5.89 2.91 29.88
CA GLY A 123 -6.81 1.85 30.31
C GLY A 123 -6.21 0.44 30.30
N GLU A 124 -4.93 0.29 29.97
CA GLU A 124 -4.27 -1.01 29.86
C GLU A 124 -3.29 -1.24 31.02
N ASP A 125 -3.33 -2.45 31.60
CA ASP A 125 -2.34 -2.90 32.57
C ASP A 125 -1.10 -3.41 31.82
N TYR A 126 0.04 -2.73 31.98
CA TYR A 126 1.31 -3.11 31.32
C TYR A 126 2.08 -4.22 32.05
N SER A 127 1.38 -5.03 32.84
CA SER A 127 2.02 -6.11 33.59
C SER A 127 2.19 -7.34 32.70
N ASN A 128 3.45 -7.75 32.50
CA ASN A 128 3.78 -9.02 31.86
C ASN A 128 3.76 -10.21 32.84
N SER A 129 3.01 -10.10 33.94
CA SER A 129 2.90 -11.14 34.96
C SER A 129 1.99 -12.30 34.57
N HIS A 130 1.21 -12.17 33.49
CA HIS A 130 0.30 -13.21 33.04
C HIS A 130 1.05 -14.37 32.38
N ASP A 131 0.71 -15.62 32.70
CA ASP A 131 1.43 -16.82 32.25
C ASP A 131 1.45 -17.02 30.72
N ALA A 132 0.55 -16.35 30.00
CA ALA A 132 0.53 -16.38 28.53
C ALA A 132 1.69 -15.60 27.88
N VAL A 133 2.23 -14.58 28.56
CA VAL A 133 3.42 -13.84 28.12
C VAL A 133 4.68 -14.28 28.88
N GLY A 134 4.49 -14.84 30.07
CA GLY A 134 5.55 -15.44 30.88
C GLY A 134 6.01 -16.81 30.37
N SER A 135 6.98 -17.38 31.07
CA SER A 135 7.41 -18.76 30.81
C SER A 135 6.45 -19.74 31.46
N THR A 136 5.68 -20.48 30.66
CA THR A 136 4.88 -21.59 31.17
C THR A 136 5.80 -22.74 31.60
N PRO A 137 5.64 -23.31 32.81
CA PRO A 137 6.45 -24.44 33.24
C PRO A 137 6.25 -25.63 32.27
N PRO A 138 7.32 -26.39 31.99
CA PRO A 138 7.22 -27.53 31.08
C PRO A 138 6.28 -28.60 31.64
N PRO A 139 5.56 -29.34 30.78
CA PRO A 139 4.70 -30.42 31.23
C PRO A 139 5.51 -31.52 31.94
N PRO A 140 4.92 -32.23 32.90
CA PRO A 140 5.62 -33.25 33.70
C PRO A 140 6.05 -34.48 32.88
N THR A 141 5.43 -34.72 31.72
CA THR A 141 5.78 -35.82 30.83
C THR A 141 6.36 -35.29 29.52
N MET A 142 7.56 -35.74 29.19
CA MET A 142 8.22 -35.43 27.92
C MET A 142 7.41 -35.97 26.73
N THR A 143 7.45 -35.23 25.63
CA THR A 143 6.69 -35.44 24.38
C THR A 143 6.68 -36.89 23.89
N PRO A 144 5.54 -37.39 23.37
CA PRO A 144 4.28 -36.72 23.05
C PRO A 144 3.31 -36.62 24.24
N TRP A 145 2.40 -35.63 24.15
CA TRP A 145 1.40 -35.32 25.18
C TRP A 145 0.51 -36.50 25.57
N TYR A 146 0.21 -37.37 24.62
CA TYR A 146 -0.61 -38.55 24.85
C TYR A 146 0.13 -39.81 24.42
N ARG A 147 -0.09 -40.88 25.18
CA ARG A 147 0.49 -42.21 24.97
C ARG A 147 0.26 -42.74 23.54
N TRP A 148 -0.90 -42.45 22.95
CA TRP A 148 -1.33 -42.99 21.65
C TRP A 148 -0.68 -42.31 20.44
N TYR A 149 0.14 -41.27 20.65
CA TYR A 149 0.99 -40.73 19.58
C TYR A 149 2.17 -41.66 19.27
N TYR A 150 2.54 -42.57 20.18
CA TYR A 150 3.53 -43.60 19.90
C TYR A 150 2.95 -44.75 19.09
N THR A 151 3.82 -45.48 18.38
CA THR A 151 3.45 -46.75 17.76
C THR A 151 3.06 -47.76 18.84
N ILE A 152 1.77 -48.05 18.93
CA ILE A 152 1.23 -49.11 19.80
C ILE A 152 1.13 -50.39 18.98
N GLN A 153 1.69 -51.49 19.48
CA GLN A 153 1.43 -52.82 18.92
C GLN A 153 0.01 -53.25 19.30
N PRO A 154 -0.91 -53.43 18.35
CA PRO A 154 -2.29 -53.84 18.64
C PRO A 154 -2.32 -55.30 19.09
N ASP A 155 -3.31 -55.64 19.92
CA ASP A 155 -3.54 -57.03 20.31
C ASP A 155 -3.92 -57.89 19.10
N GLU A 156 -3.26 -59.04 18.97
CA GLU A 156 -3.42 -59.94 17.83
C GLU A 156 -4.85 -60.48 17.72
N THR A 157 -5.56 -60.64 18.84
CA THR A 157 -6.95 -61.12 18.84
C THR A 157 -7.90 -60.11 18.20
N GLU A 158 -7.70 -58.82 18.48
CA GLU A 158 -8.48 -57.72 17.87
C GLU A 158 -8.11 -57.53 16.40
N VAL A 159 -6.83 -57.65 16.06
CA VAL A 159 -6.38 -57.64 14.66
C VAL A 159 -7.04 -58.77 13.87
N ALA A 160 -7.15 -59.97 14.45
CA ALA A 160 -7.81 -61.11 13.81
C ALA A 160 -9.31 -60.87 13.59
N LYS A 161 -10.01 -60.26 14.56
CA LYS A 161 -11.41 -59.85 14.41
C LYS A 161 -11.59 -58.86 13.26
N VAL A 162 -10.74 -57.81 13.19
CA VAL A 162 -10.76 -56.82 12.11
C VAL A 162 -10.47 -57.47 10.76
N LYS A 163 -9.45 -58.36 10.68
CA LYS A 163 -9.13 -59.12 9.46
C LYS A 163 -10.28 -59.99 8.97
N LYS A 164 -11.03 -60.60 9.88
CA LYS A 164 -12.22 -61.40 9.55
C LYS A 164 -13.34 -60.52 8.98
N THR A 165 -13.59 -59.35 9.59
CA THR A 165 -14.64 -58.42 9.15
C THR A 165 -14.37 -57.83 7.77
N TYR A 166 -13.12 -57.43 7.50
CA TYR A 166 -12.73 -56.76 6.25
C TYR A 166 -12.09 -57.70 5.22
N LYS A 167 -12.27 -59.02 5.35
CA LYS A 167 -11.58 -60.05 4.54
C LYS A 167 -11.69 -59.82 3.02
N ALA A 168 -12.80 -59.28 2.53
CA ALA A 168 -13.02 -59.03 1.11
C ALA A 168 -12.29 -57.79 0.56
N TYR A 169 -11.77 -56.92 1.43
CA TYR A 169 -11.22 -55.60 1.07
C TYR A 169 -9.77 -55.39 1.53
N LEU A 170 -9.22 -56.32 2.32
CA LEU A 170 -7.82 -56.30 2.72
C LEU A 170 -6.95 -56.81 1.57
N LYS A 171 -5.90 -56.06 1.23
CA LYS A 171 -4.86 -56.48 0.28
C LYS A 171 -3.84 -57.38 0.95
#